data_AF-A0AAY4A6U7-F1
#
_entry.id   AF-A0AAY4A6U7-F1
#
_cell.length_a   1.000
_cell.length_b   1.000
_cell.length_c   1.000
_cell.angle_alpha   90.00
_cell.angle_beta   90.00
_cell.angle_gamma   90.00
#
_symmetry.space_group_name_H-M   'P 1'
#
loop_
_entity.id
_entity.type
_entity.pdbx_description
1 polymer ?
#
loop_
_entity_poly.entity_id
_entity_poly.type
_entity_poly.pdbx_seq_one_letter_code
_entity_poly.pdbx_strand_id
1 'polypeptide(L)'
;MADLGKKYCVNCLADVTNLRLRCTECQDIELCPECFSAGAEIGNHRRWHGYQQVDGGRFTLWGPAAEGGWTSREEQSLLDAIEQYGFGNWEDMAAHVGASRTPQEVMDHYVSMYIHGNLGKACITESIPNRVTDHTCPSGGPLSPSLTTPLPPLDVSVAEQQQLGYMPLRDDYEIEYNQDAEKLISGLSVNYDDEDVEIELKRAHVDMYVRKLRERQRRKNIARDYNLVPVFLGRDKKDKERERLGAGVGGAGAGTAPSLAGGPTVTVSSSAPKRKITKEEKELRAKLRALCQCMAQREFEEFFENMHKERALRAKVRELQRYRRNGITRLDESAEYEAARHKREKRKENKSVAGSKRGSSGGGVGGGGGAGGGGGGGGSGGGMGPGGGAGIAIKEEGKDGEFSAIENLTGFELLSDREKVLCNSLNLSPARYLTVKTIIIKDHLQKRQGIPAKSRMPSYLDKVLKKRILSFLTESGWISRDAS
;
A
#
# COMPACT_ATOMS: atom_id res chain seq x y z
N MET A 1 25.80 -34.96 20.19
CA MET A 1 26.33 -35.92 21.21
C MET A 1 27.77 -35.51 21.50
N ALA A 2 28.23 -35.62 22.75
CA ALA A 2 29.51 -35.09 23.22
C ALA A 2 30.66 -35.31 22.22
N ASP A 3 31.43 -34.25 21.96
CA ASP A 3 32.76 -34.33 21.36
C ASP A 3 33.43 -35.58 21.92
N LEU A 4 33.69 -36.57 21.06
CA LEU A 4 34.33 -37.83 21.43
C LEU A 4 35.75 -37.46 21.86
N GLY A 5 35.87 -37.00 23.11
CA GLY A 5 37.13 -36.61 23.71
C GLY A 5 38.11 -37.75 23.53
N LYS A 6 39.37 -37.39 23.27
CA LYS A 6 40.42 -38.35 22.90
C LYS A 6 40.34 -39.61 23.77
N LYS A 7 40.19 -40.75 23.11
CA LYS A 7 40.15 -42.07 23.75
C LYS A 7 41.50 -42.73 23.60
N TYR A 8 41.93 -43.42 24.64
CA TYR A 8 43.24 -44.07 24.68
C TYR A 8 43.07 -45.55 25.00
N CYS A 9 43.87 -46.38 24.34
CA CYS A 9 43.96 -47.80 24.64
C CYS A 9 44.40 -47.96 26.10
N VAL A 10 43.64 -48.72 26.89
CA VAL A 10 43.95 -48.94 28.31
C VAL A 10 45.29 -49.66 28.49
N ASN A 11 45.72 -50.46 27.51
CA ASN A 11 46.97 -51.23 27.58
C ASN A 11 48.21 -50.42 27.20
N CYS A 12 48.22 -49.81 26.01
CA CYS A 12 49.40 -49.19 25.42
C CYS A 12 49.34 -47.66 25.36
N LEU A 13 48.23 -47.06 25.81
CA LEU A 13 47.96 -45.61 25.78
C LEU A 13 47.96 -44.98 24.38
N ALA A 14 47.92 -45.79 23.31
CA ALA A 14 47.74 -45.29 21.96
C ALA A 14 46.37 -44.62 21.78
N ASP A 15 46.29 -43.60 20.92
CA ASP A 15 45.02 -42.95 20.58
C ASP A 15 44.12 -43.91 19.79
N VAL A 16 42.93 -44.17 20.33
CA VAL A 16 41.92 -45.07 19.77
C VAL A 16 40.58 -44.36 19.54
N THR A 17 40.60 -43.03 19.42
CA THR A 17 39.41 -42.21 19.20
C THR A 17 38.63 -42.65 17.96
N ASN A 18 39.33 -43.09 16.92
CA ASN A 18 38.73 -43.45 15.63
C ASN A 18 38.27 -44.90 15.52
N LEU A 19 38.99 -45.84 16.12
CA LEU A 19 38.62 -47.26 16.10
C LEU A 19 39.11 -47.91 17.38
N ARG A 20 38.19 -48.49 18.14
CA ARG A 20 38.49 -49.21 19.37
C ARG A 20 37.55 -50.38 19.58
N LEU A 21 38.03 -51.35 20.33
CA LEU A 21 37.25 -52.50 20.76
C LEU A 21 36.93 -52.33 22.23
N ARG A 22 35.64 -52.11 22.52
CA ARG A 22 35.11 -51.93 23.86
C ARG A 22 34.68 -53.29 24.40
N CYS A 23 35.19 -53.67 25.56
CA CYS A 23 34.69 -54.85 26.27
C CYS A 23 33.22 -54.65 26.66
N THR A 24 32.36 -55.63 26.44
CA THR A 24 30.94 -55.57 26.84
C THR A 24 30.69 -56.02 28.28
N GLU A 25 31.71 -56.62 28.91
CA GLU A 25 31.63 -57.16 30.28
C GLU A 25 32.39 -56.31 31.30
N CYS A 26 33.44 -55.60 30.87
CA CYS A 26 34.26 -54.78 31.75
C CYS A 26 33.97 -53.30 31.52
N GLN A 27 33.80 -52.55 32.60
CA GLN A 27 33.67 -51.10 32.54
C GLN A 27 35.01 -50.47 32.12
N ASP A 28 34.93 -49.47 31.23
CA ASP A 28 36.06 -48.64 30.79
C ASP A 28 37.25 -49.39 30.15
N ILE A 29 37.06 -50.63 29.69
CA ILE A 29 38.07 -51.35 28.91
C ILE A 29 37.85 -51.07 27.42
N GLU A 30 38.72 -50.21 26.88
CA GLU A 30 38.82 -49.93 25.45
C GLU A 30 40.23 -50.28 24.96
N LEU A 31 40.32 -51.18 23.98
CA LEU A 31 41.58 -51.66 23.41
C LEU A 31 41.76 -51.16 21.98
N CYS A 32 43.01 -50.87 21.60
CA CYS A 32 43.37 -50.72 20.19
C CYS A 32 43.30 -52.08 19.47
N PRO A 33 43.13 -52.09 18.14
CA PRO A 33 43.10 -53.33 17.36
C PRO A 33 44.33 -54.22 17.61
N GLU A 34 45.52 -53.64 17.77
CA GLU A 34 46.76 -54.37 18.01
C GLU A 34 46.74 -55.08 19.37
N CYS A 35 46.38 -54.38 20.45
CA CYS A 35 46.31 -54.95 21.80
C CYS A 35 45.22 -56.00 21.93
N PHE A 36 44.08 -55.79 21.26
CA PHE A 36 43.03 -56.80 21.18
C PHE A 36 43.53 -58.06 20.44
N SER A 37 44.16 -57.90 19.28
CA SER A 37 44.67 -59.03 18.49
C SER A 37 45.79 -59.80 19.20
N ALA A 38 46.57 -59.11 20.04
CA ALA A 38 47.58 -59.71 20.90
C ALA A 38 47.00 -60.41 22.14
N GLY A 39 45.68 -60.32 22.37
CA GLY A 39 45.02 -60.93 23.52
C GLY A 39 45.38 -60.26 24.86
N ALA A 40 45.52 -58.93 24.88
CA ALA A 40 45.88 -58.19 26.09
C ALA A 40 44.83 -58.38 27.21
N GLU A 41 45.31 -58.72 28.41
CA GLU A 41 44.49 -58.92 29.61
C GLU A 41 44.97 -57.96 30.72
N ILE A 42 44.04 -57.24 31.37
CA ILE A 42 44.36 -56.19 32.36
C ILE A 42 43.42 -56.33 33.56
N GLY A 43 43.98 -56.53 34.76
CA GLY A 43 43.19 -56.73 35.97
C GLY A 43 42.22 -57.90 35.83
N ASN A 44 40.91 -57.61 35.93
CA ASN A 44 39.83 -58.60 35.78
C ASN A 44 39.40 -58.82 34.33
N HIS A 45 39.90 -58.05 33.37
CA HIS A 45 39.61 -58.23 31.96
C HIS A 45 40.24 -59.52 31.44
N ARG A 46 39.51 -60.24 30.56
CA ARG A 46 40.00 -61.45 29.90
C ARG A 46 39.72 -61.39 28.41
N ARG A 47 40.62 -61.98 27.60
CA ARG A 47 40.56 -61.95 26.13
C ARG A 47 39.34 -62.62 25.53
N TRP A 48 38.64 -63.44 26.31
CA TRP A 48 37.44 -64.19 25.89
C TRP A 48 36.13 -63.49 26.23
N HIS A 49 36.17 -62.29 26.82
CA HIS A 49 34.95 -61.50 27.02
C HIS A 49 34.32 -61.10 25.68
N GLY A 50 33.05 -60.72 25.71
CA GLY A 50 32.40 -60.06 24.58
C GLY A 50 33.02 -58.68 24.29
N TYR A 51 33.06 -58.32 23.00
CA TYR A 51 33.54 -57.00 22.55
C TYR A 51 32.59 -56.38 21.54
N GLN A 52 32.51 -55.05 21.57
CA GLN A 52 31.85 -54.22 20.59
C GLN A 52 32.89 -53.37 19.85
N GLN A 53 32.83 -53.39 18.52
CA GLN A 53 33.58 -52.45 17.71
C GLN A 53 32.95 -51.06 17.78
N VAL A 54 33.75 -50.06 18.13
CA VAL A 54 33.32 -48.67 18.17
C VAL A 54 34.12 -47.89 17.15
N ASP A 55 33.44 -47.41 16.10
CA ASP A 55 33.98 -46.56 15.05
C ASP A 55 33.75 -45.08 15.39
N GLY A 56 34.71 -44.23 15.02
CA GLY A 56 34.68 -42.78 15.22
C GLY A 56 33.87 -42.02 14.17
N GLY A 57 33.03 -42.70 13.40
CA GLY A 57 32.18 -42.13 12.35
C GLY A 57 32.90 -41.89 11.03
N ARG A 58 33.94 -42.68 10.71
CA ARG A 58 34.69 -42.55 9.44
C ARG A 58 34.06 -43.29 8.26
N PHE A 59 33.05 -44.12 8.53
CA PHE A 59 32.31 -44.83 7.50
C PHE A 59 31.34 -43.90 6.75
N THR A 60 30.92 -44.31 5.56
CA THR A 60 29.97 -43.66 4.67
C THR A 60 28.55 -44.19 4.92
N LEU A 61 27.53 -43.33 5.04
CA LEU A 61 26.16 -43.72 5.40
C LEU A 61 25.34 -44.15 4.17
N TRP A 62 25.40 -43.35 3.11
CA TRP A 62 24.75 -43.55 1.81
C TRP A 62 25.67 -44.24 0.79
N GLY A 63 26.94 -44.46 1.17
CA GLY A 63 27.91 -45.28 0.45
C GLY A 63 28.90 -44.45 -0.39
N PRO A 64 30.11 -44.99 -0.66
CA PRO A 64 31.23 -44.19 -1.14
C PRO A 64 31.00 -43.46 -2.48
N ALA A 65 30.19 -44.04 -3.37
CA ALA A 65 29.90 -43.49 -4.69
C ALA A 65 28.79 -42.43 -4.67
N ALA A 66 27.84 -42.52 -3.73
CA ALA A 66 26.73 -41.59 -3.60
C ALA A 66 27.10 -40.35 -2.77
N GLU A 67 28.04 -40.51 -1.84
CA GLU A 67 28.38 -39.48 -0.86
C GLU A 67 29.60 -38.65 -1.24
N GLY A 68 30.30 -38.87 -2.36
CA GLY A 68 31.51 -38.09 -2.64
C GLY A 68 32.53 -38.07 -1.49
N GLY A 69 32.57 -39.14 -0.69
CA GLY A 69 33.42 -39.27 0.49
C GLY A 69 32.93 -38.59 1.77
N TRP A 70 31.64 -38.26 1.92
CA TRP A 70 31.09 -37.80 3.20
C TRP A 70 31.11 -38.91 4.26
N THR A 71 31.63 -38.58 5.43
CA THR A 71 31.70 -39.50 6.57
C THR A 71 30.48 -39.34 7.46
N SER A 72 30.08 -40.40 8.17
CA SER A 72 28.98 -40.35 9.14
C SER A 72 29.19 -39.27 10.21
N ARG A 73 30.44 -38.92 10.53
CA ARG A 73 30.76 -37.80 11.42
C ARG A 73 30.44 -36.45 10.78
N GLU A 74 30.77 -36.25 9.51
CA GLU A 74 30.37 -35.05 8.76
C GLU A 74 28.85 -34.97 8.61
N GLU A 75 28.17 -36.10 8.34
CA GLU A 75 26.70 -36.17 8.27
C GLU A 75 26.05 -35.74 9.60
N GLN A 76 26.55 -36.25 10.72
CA GLN A 76 26.05 -35.85 12.03
C GLN A 76 26.31 -34.36 12.29
N SER A 77 27.51 -33.88 11.98
CA SER A 77 27.86 -32.47 12.16
C SER A 77 27.02 -31.55 11.27
N LEU A 78 26.65 -32.00 10.07
CA LEU A 78 25.73 -31.29 9.18
C LEU A 78 24.33 -31.17 9.77
N LEU A 79 23.83 -32.26 10.38
CA LEU A 79 22.52 -32.26 11.04
C LEU A 79 22.51 -31.40 12.31
N ASP A 80 23.59 -31.39 13.09
CA ASP A 80 23.74 -30.48 14.23
C ASP A 80 23.82 -29.02 13.73
N ALA A 81 24.53 -28.76 12.64
CA ALA A 81 24.68 -27.43 12.05
C ALA A 81 23.37 -26.86 11.49
N ILE A 82 22.56 -27.67 10.79
CA ILE A 82 21.26 -27.21 10.26
C ILE A 82 20.29 -26.89 11.41
N GLU A 83 20.34 -27.64 12.51
CA GLU A 83 19.54 -27.35 13.71
C GLU A 83 19.99 -26.04 14.37
N GLN A 84 21.30 -25.79 14.42
CA GLN A 84 21.86 -24.61 15.09
C GLN A 84 21.74 -23.30 14.26
N TYR A 85 22.07 -23.34 12.97
CA TYR A 85 22.18 -22.15 12.12
C TYR A 85 20.98 -21.95 11.18
N GLY A 86 20.16 -23.00 10.99
CA GLY A 86 19.00 -22.98 10.12
C GLY A 86 19.33 -23.10 8.64
N PHE A 87 18.32 -23.51 7.87
CA PHE A 87 18.42 -23.70 6.42
C PHE A 87 18.71 -22.39 5.69
N GLY A 88 19.72 -22.41 4.81
CA GLY A 88 20.13 -21.27 4.00
C GLY A 88 21.40 -20.57 4.47
N ASN A 89 21.82 -20.76 5.73
CA ASN A 89 23.07 -20.22 6.25
C ASN A 89 24.26 -21.16 5.98
N TRP A 90 24.54 -21.41 4.70
CA TRP A 90 25.51 -22.41 4.28
C TRP A 90 26.96 -22.07 4.63
N GLU A 91 27.28 -20.79 4.84
CA GLU A 91 28.62 -20.35 5.25
C GLU A 91 28.95 -20.84 6.66
N ASP A 92 28.09 -20.54 7.64
CA ASP A 92 28.27 -20.98 9.02
C ASP A 92 28.15 -22.50 9.15
N MET A 93 27.24 -23.12 8.38
CA MET A 93 27.10 -24.58 8.36
C MET A 93 28.38 -25.27 7.85
N ALA A 94 28.99 -24.79 6.77
CA ALA A 94 30.24 -25.36 6.27
C ALA A 94 31.39 -25.19 7.26
N ALA A 95 31.49 -24.03 7.91
CA ALA A 95 32.46 -23.79 8.97
C ALA A 95 32.29 -24.78 10.15
N HIS A 96 31.04 -25.16 10.46
CA HIS A 96 30.73 -26.12 11.51
C HIS A 96 31.02 -27.58 11.12
N VAL A 97 30.63 -28.01 9.90
CA VAL A 97 30.89 -29.37 9.39
C VAL A 97 32.39 -29.65 9.31
N GLY A 98 33.17 -28.65 8.87
CA GLY A 98 34.62 -28.70 8.87
C GLY A 98 35.24 -28.04 7.65
N ALA A 99 36.51 -27.63 7.78
CA ALA A 99 37.25 -26.89 6.76
C ALA A 99 37.46 -27.66 5.42
N SER A 100 37.11 -28.95 5.36
CA SER A 100 37.20 -29.79 4.16
C SER A 100 36.01 -29.63 3.21
N ARG A 101 34.94 -28.92 3.61
CA ARG A 101 33.73 -28.74 2.80
C ARG A 101 33.46 -27.27 2.51
N THR A 102 33.10 -26.97 1.28
CA THR A 102 32.65 -25.64 0.88
C THR A 102 31.15 -25.45 1.16
N PRO A 103 30.67 -24.20 1.35
CA PRO A 103 29.24 -23.91 1.51
C PRO A 103 28.37 -24.51 0.41
N GLN A 104 28.87 -24.48 -0.84
CA GLN A 104 28.17 -25.03 -1.99
C GLN A 104 28.04 -26.55 -1.89
N GLU A 105 29.12 -27.27 -1.57
CA GLU A 105 29.09 -28.73 -1.40
C GLU A 105 28.16 -29.15 -0.26
N VAL A 106 28.16 -28.40 0.85
CA VAL A 106 27.29 -28.65 2.00
C VAL A 106 25.81 -28.48 1.61
N MET A 107 25.48 -27.40 0.90
CA MET A 107 24.13 -27.17 0.39
C MET A 107 23.70 -28.28 -0.56
N ASP A 108 24.50 -28.57 -1.58
CA ASP A 108 24.17 -29.55 -2.61
C ASP A 108 23.99 -30.95 -2.02
N HIS A 109 24.84 -31.33 -1.07
CA HIS A 109 24.74 -32.59 -0.35
C HIS A 109 23.46 -32.67 0.50
N TYR A 110 23.19 -31.64 1.33
CA TYR A 110 21.98 -31.61 2.16
C TYR A 110 20.71 -31.71 1.31
N VAL A 111 20.63 -30.91 0.25
CA VAL A 111 19.47 -30.86 -0.64
C VAL A 111 19.28 -32.18 -1.39
N SER A 112 20.36 -32.76 -1.94
CA SER A 112 20.26 -34.00 -2.70
C SER A 112 19.92 -35.20 -1.81
N MET A 113 20.53 -35.33 -0.64
CA MET A 113 20.42 -36.52 0.21
C MET A 113 19.25 -36.46 1.18
N TYR A 114 19.00 -35.32 1.81
CA TYR A 114 17.98 -35.18 2.85
C TYR A 114 16.66 -34.63 2.32
N ILE A 115 16.68 -33.69 1.36
CA ILE A 115 15.44 -33.08 0.85
C ILE A 115 14.87 -33.84 -0.35
N HIS A 116 15.70 -34.15 -1.35
CA HIS A 116 15.27 -34.84 -2.56
C HIS A 116 15.57 -36.34 -2.54
N GLY A 117 16.36 -36.80 -1.57
CA GLY A 117 16.68 -38.19 -1.37
C GLY A 117 15.53 -38.98 -0.73
N ASN A 118 15.85 -40.21 -0.33
CA ASN A 118 14.86 -41.14 0.20
C ASN A 118 14.25 -40.64 1.52
N LEU A 119 15.04 -39.98 2.37
CA LEU A 119 14.55 -39.39 3.62
C LEU A 119 13.50 -38.32 3.35
N GLY A 120 13.82 -37.33 2.50
CA GLY A 120 12.90 -36.26 2.17
C GLY A 120 11.61 -36.77 1.55
N LYS A 121 11.69 -37.75 0.65
CA LYS A 121 10.49 -38.39 0.08
C LYS A 121 9.62 -39.11 1.11
N ALA A 122 10.22 -39.67 2.17
CA ALA A 122 9.49 -40.37 3.22
C ALA A 122 8.92 -39.41 4.28
N CYS A 123 9.64 -38.32 4.58
CA CYS A 123 9.32 -37.41 5.67
C CYS A 123 8.55 -36.15 5.24
N ILE A 124 8.71 -35.71 3.98
CA ILE A 124 8.07 -34.52 3.43
C ILE A 124 6.83 -34.98 2.66
N THR A 125 5.65 -34.67 3.17
CA THR A 125 4.38 -34.97 2.51
C THR A 125 4.26 -34.23 1.18
N GLU A 126 3.77 -34.90 0.13
CA GLU A 126 3.55 -34.27 -1.20
C GLU A 126 2.65 -33.02 -1.12
N SER A 127 1.70 -33.02 -0.19
CA SER A 127 0.90 -31.85 0.17
C SER A 127 1.34 -31.31 1.52
N ILE A 128 2.10 -30.22 1.55
CA ILE A 128 2.44 -29.52 2.79
C ILE A 128 1.14 -28.85 3.30
N PRO A 129 0.54 -29.32 4.42
CA PRO A 129 -0.59 -28.63 5.02
C PRO A 129 -0.08 -27.28 5.52
N ASN A 130 -0.77 -26.19 5.17
CA ASN A 130 -0.33 -24.81 5.38
C ASN A 130 0.86 -24.38 4.50
N ARG A 131 0.74 -24.57 3.18
CA ARG A 131 1.62 -23.88 2.23
C ARG A 131 1.59 -22.39 2.56
N VAL A 132 2.73 -21.85 3.04
CA VAL A 132 2.89 -20.42 3.30
C VAL A 132 2.50 -19.70 2.03
N THR A 133 1.34 -19.07 2.08
CA THR A 133 0.79 -18.35 0.94
C THR A 133 1.26 -16.93 1.13
N ASP A 134 2.12 -16.48 0.23
CA ASP A 134 2.51 -15.08 0.19
C ASP A 134 1.29 -14.24 -0.20
N HIS A 135 0.56 -13.76 0.82
CA HIS A 135 -0.60 -12.89 0.66
C HIS A 135 -0.21 -11.46 0.26
N THR A 136 1.09 -11.15 0.15
CA THR A 136 1.57 -9.87 -0.39
C THR A 136 1.60 -9.89 -1.92
N CYS A 137 1.41 -11.05 -2.55
CA CYS A 137 1.37 -11.23 -4.00
C CYS A 137 0.02 -11.77 -4.49
N PRO A 138 -0.40 -11.43 -5.72
CA PRO A 138 -1.38 -12.23 -6.45
C PRO A 138 -0.86 -13.67 -6.63
N SER A 139 -1.76 -14.65 -6.54
CA SER A 139 -1.44 -16.07 -6.73
C SER A 139 -0.70 -16.32 -8.05
N GLY A 140 0.55 -16.80 -7.97
CA GLY A 140 1.43 -17.03 -9.13
C GLY A 140 2.39 -15.89 -9.46
N GLY A 141 2.39 -14.79 -8.69
CA GLY A 141 3.38 -13.72 -8.80
C GLY A 141 4.74 -14.07 -8.14
N PRO A 142 5.82 -13.33 -8.44
CA PRO A 142 7.10 -13.51 -7.79
C PRO A 142 6.99 -13.26 -6.28
N LEU A 143 7.74 -14.00 -5.46
CA LEU A 143 7.87 -13.73 -4.02
C LEU A 143 8.39 -12.30 -3.82
N SER A 144 7.73 -11.51 -2.98
CA SER A 144 8.06 -10.09 -2.74
C SER A 144 8.05 -9.21 -4.01
N PRO A 145 6.88 -8.72 -4.47
CA PRO A 145 6.77 -7.90 -5.67
C PRO A 145 7.48 -6.56 -5.52
N SER A 146 7.63 -6.10 -4.27
CA SER A 146 8.40 -4.91 -3.89
C SER A 146 9.88 -5.03 -4.29
N LEU A 147 10.46 -6.23 -4.30
CA LEU A 147 11.83 -6.47 -4.77
C LEU A 147 11.92 -6.53 -6.30
N THR A 148 10.83 -6.88 -6.98
CA THR A 148 10.79 -7.04 -8.43
C THR A 148 10.23 -5.82 -9.18
N THR A 149 9.67 -4.84 -8.48
CA THR A 149 9.16 -3.61 -9.09
C THR A 149 10.31 -2.60 -9.11
N PRO A 150 10.94 -2.33 -10.26
CA PRO A 150 12.00 -1.33 -10.33
C PRO A 150 11.36 0.03 -10.08
N LEU A 151 11.55 0.57 -8.88
CA LEU A 151 11.20 1.95 -8.63
C LEU A 151 12.17 2.83 -9.43
N PRO A 152 11.69 3.91 -10.07
CA PRO A 152 12.56 4.83 -10.78
C PRO A 152 13.66 5.29 -9.82
N PRO A 153 14.95 5.12 -10.17
CA PRO A 153 16.04 5.50 -9.28
C PRO A 153 15.94 7.00 -8.98
N LEU A 154 15.90 7.34 -7.70
CA LEU A 154 16.09 8.73 -7.25
C LEU A 154 17.53 9.13 -7.59
N ASP A 155 17.71 10.16 -8.40
CA ASP A 155 19.02 10.69 -8.77
C ASP A 155 19.64 11.48 -7.58
N VAL A 156 20.25 10.75 -6.65
CA VAL A 156 20.94 11.28 -5.46
C VAL A 156 22.40 10.89 -5.47
N SER A 157 23.29 11.87 -5.30
CA SER A 157 24.73 11.67 -5.15
C SER A 157 25.04 10.93 -3.84
N VAL A 158 26.23 10.32 -3.75
CA VAL A 158 26.67 9.57 -2.56
C VAL A 158 26.62 10.44 -1.28
N ALA A 159 26.97 11.73 -1.38
CA ALA A 159 26.90 12.65 -0.25
C ALA A 159 25.44 12.92 0.20
N GLU A 160 24.52 13.04 -0.75
CA GLU A 160 23.09 13.24 -0.44
C GLU A 160 22.45 11.95 0.10
N GLN A 161 22.88 10.78 -0.39
CA GLN A 161 22.48 9.49 0.17
C GLN A 161 22.86 9.40 1.65
N GLN A 162 24.11 9.74 2.01
CA GLN A 162 24.57 9.79 3.40
C GLN A 162 23.79 10.82 4.23
N GLN A 163 23.53 12.01 3.68
CA GLN A 163 22.77 13.05 4.38
C GLN A 163 21.32 12.62 4.68
N LEU A 164 20.71 11.87 3.76
CA LEU A 164 19.35 11.35 3.91
C LEU A 164 19.31 10.02 4.68
N GLY A 165 20.45 9.34 4.85
CA GLY A 165 20.51 7.93 5.23
C GLY A 165 19.74 7.05 4.24
N TYR A 166 19.66 7.40 2.96
CA TYR A 166 18.82 6.70 1.97
C TYR A 166 19.64 5.70 1.16
N MET A 167 19.10 4.49 0.99
CA MET A 167 19.72 3.35 0.33
C MET A 167 18.99 3.07 -1.00
N PRO A 168 19.45 3.61 -2.15
CA PRO A 168 18.66 3.64 -3.38
C PRO A 168 18.29 2.28 -3.96
N LEU A 169 19.16 1.27 -3.80
CA LEU A 169 18.92 -0.09 -4.30
C LEU A 169 17.89 -0.87 -3.47
N ARG A 170 17.55 -0.37 -2.27
CA ARG A 170 16.59 -1.00 -1.36
C ARG A 170 15.30 -0.19 -1.19
N ASP A 171 15.27 1.03 -1.72
CA ASP A 171 14.23 2.03 -1.42
C ASP A 171 13.99 2.21 0.09
N ASP A 172 15.06 2.13 0.89
CA ASP A 172 15.02 2.17 2.36
C ASP A 172 15.83 3.33 2.94
N TYR A 173 15.46 3.73 4.15
CA TYR A 173 16.24 4.65 4.97
C TYR A 173 16.93 3.89 6.11
N GLU A 174 18.12 4.35 6.52
CA GLU A 174 18.83 3.87 7.71
C GLU A 174 17.97 4.04 8.97
N ILE A 175 17.21 5.14 9.03
CA ILE A 175 16.21 5.40 10.06
C ILE A 175 14.86 5.58 9.38
N GLU A 176 14.00 4.59 9.54
CA GLU A 176 12.66 4.60 8.96
C GLU A 176 11.68 5.42 9.78
N TYR A 177 10.58 5.82 9.13
CA TYR A 177 9.46 6.38 9.88
C TYR A 177 8.91 5.32 10.84
N ASN A 178 8.84 5.68 12.13
CA ASN A 178 8.46 4.79 13.22
C ASN A 178 9.39 3.58 13.31
N GLN A 179 10.66 3.84 13.60
CA GLN A 179 11.74 2.84 13.74
C GLN A 179 11.43 1.75 14.77
N ASP A 180 10.57 2.05 15.76
CA ASP A 180 10.16 1.12 16.79
C ASP A 180 8.97 0.23 16.39
N ALA A 181 8.56 0.23 15.11
CA ALA A 181 7.43 -0.57 14.66
C ALA A 181 7.68 -2.07 14.88
N GLU A 182 8.89 -2.51 14.61
CA GLU A 182 9.36 -3.90 14.70
C GLU A 182 9.35 -4.41 16.15
N LYS A 183 9.45 -3.53 17.16
CA LYS A 183 9.31 -3.90 18.58
C LYS A 183 7.95 -4.49 18.92
N LEU A 184 6.89 -4.17 18.14
CA LEU A 184 5.56 -4.75 18.35
C LEU A 184 5.53 -6.26 18.09
N ILE A 185 6.43 -6.74 17.23
CA ILE A 185 6.44 -8.14 16.79
C ILE A 185 7.69 -8.90 17.23
N SER A 186 8.73 -8.20 17.72
CA SER A 186 10.02 -8.80 18.06
C SER A 186 9.95 -9.88 19.15
N GLY A 187 8.94 -9.84 20.02
CA GLY A 187 8.72 -10.83 21.07
C GLY A 187 7.59 -11.82 20.80
N LEU A 188 6.99 -11.80 19.60
CA LEU A 188 5.90 -12.71 19.27
C LEU A 188 6.46 -14.10 18.94
N SER A 189 6.07 -15.11 19.72
CA SER A 189 6.22 -16.52 19.37
C SER A 189 4.87 -17.11 18.96
N VAL A 190 4.86 -18.05 18.03
CA VAL A 190 3.66 -18.80 17.62
C VAL A 190 3.83 -20.22 18.12
N ASN A 191 2.95 -20.67 19.02
CA ASN A 191 3.01 -22.02 19.58
C ASN A 191 1.77 -22.81 19.14
N TYR A 192 1.88 -24.13 19.13
CA TYR A 192 0.80 -25.01 18.66
C TYR A 192 -0.32 -25.18 19.70
N ASP A 193 -0.04 -24.84 20.96
CA ASP A 193 -0.92 -24.93 22.13
C ASP A 193 -1.46 -23.55 22.56
N ASP A 194 -1.24 -22.51 21.76
CA ASP A 194 -1.79 -21.17 22.03
C ASP A 194 -3.33 -21.22 22.10
N GLU A 195 -3.91 -20.60 23.14
CA GLU A 195 -5.36 -20.45 23.25
C GLU A 195 -5.91 -19.48 22.19
N ASP A 196 -7.19 -19.61 21.81
CA ASP A 196 -7.84 -18.75 20.81
C ASP A 196 -7.68 -17.24 21.12
N VAL A 197 -7.71 -16.87 22.40
CA VAL A 197 -7.53 -15.48 22.85
C VAL A 197 -6.10 -15.00 22.61
N GLU A 198 -5.10 -15.86 22.83
CA GLU A 198 -3.70 -15.55 22.56
C GLU A 198 -3.46 -15.41 21.07
N ILE A 199 -4.01 -16.31 20.25
CA ILE A 199 -3.94 -16.24 18.79
C ILE A 199 -4.51 -14.89 18.29
N GLU A 200 -5.67 -14.48 18.78
CA GLU A 200 -6.29 -13.20 18.41
C GLU A 200 -5.47 -11.98 18.88
N LEU A 201 -4.85 -12.05 20.06
CA LEU A 201 -3.93 -11.00 20.53
C LEU A 201 -2.71 -10.88 19.62
N LYS A 202 -2.09 -12.01 19.24
CA LYS A 202 -0.94 -12.04 18.33
C LYS A 202 -1.32 -11.49 16.96
N ARG A 203 -2.49 -11.85 16.43
CA ARG A 203 -3.05 -11.29 15.19
C ARG A 203 -3.24 -9.77 15.28
N ALA A 204 -3.74 -9.26 16.40
CA ALA A 204 -3.91 -7.82 16.61
C ALA A 204 -2.56 -7.07 16.60
N HIS A 205 -1.52 -7.61 17.23
CA HIS A 205 -0.17 -7.03 17.18
C HIS A 205 0.39 -6.99 15.74
N VAL A 206 0.23 -8.08 14.98
CA VAL A 206 0.64 -8.13 13.57
C VAL A 206 -0.13 -7.11 12.74
N ASP A 207 -1.46 -7.01 12.92
CA ASP A 207 -2.29 -6.03 12.22
C ASP A 207 -1.89 -4.58 12.55
N MET A 208 -1.55 -4.28 13.81
CA MET A 208 -0.98 -2.99 14.20
C MET A 208 0.35 -2.70 13.49
N TYR A 209 1.25 -3.69 13.42
CA TYR A 209 2.52 -3.56 12.71
C TYR A 209 2.31 -3.32 11.20
N VAL A 210 1.40 -4.06 10.56
CA VAL A 210 1.05 -3.88 9.14
C VAL A 210 0.52 -2.46 8.86
N ARG A 211 -0.31 -1.89 9.75
CA ARG A 211 -0.75 -0.49 9.60
C ARG A 211 0.41 0.49 9.66
N LYS A 212 1.40 0.28 10.54
CA LYS A 212 2.60 1.12 10.61
C LYS A 212 3.42 1.03 9.31
N LEU A 213 3.59 -0.17 8.75
CA LEU A 213 4.27 -0.35 7.47
C LEU A 213 3.56 0.34 6.30
N ARG A 214 2.22 0.26 6.25
CA ARG A 214 1.44 0.97 5.23
C ARG A 214 1.64 2.49 5.29
N GLU A 215 1.68 3.06 6.50
CA GLU A 215 1.94 4.50 6.66
C GLU A 215 3.39 4.87 6.30
N ARG A 216 4.36 4.01 6.64
CA ARG A 216 5.77 4.15 6.20
C ARG A 216 5.86 4.20 4.67
N GLN A 217 5.23 3.25 3.99
CA GLN A 217 5.19 3.22 2.52
C GLN A 217 4.47 4.44 1.93
N ARG A 218 3.33 4.84 2.52
CA ARG A 218 2.59 6.03 2.08
C ARG A 218 3.48 7.27 2.11
N ARG A 219 4.30 7.44 3.14
CA ARG A 219 5.24 8.57 3.25
C ARG A 219 6.34 8.53 2.20
N LYS A 220 6.91 7.35 1.93
CA LYS A 220 7.87 7.17 0.83
C LYS A 220 7.24 7.57 -0.51
N ASN A 221 6.00 7.13 -0.76
CA ASN A 221 5.26 7.49 -1.96
C ASN A 221 5.02 9.00 -2.04
N ILE A 222 4.59 9.67 -0.95
CA ILE A 222 4.42 11.13 -0.92
C ILE A 222 5.75 11.85 -1.23
N ALA A 223 6.87 11.42 -0.62
CA ALA A 223 8.17 12.03 -0.88
C ALA A 223 8.57 11.95 -2.36
N ARG A 224 8.25 10.83 -3.02
CA ARG A 224 8.51 10.59 -4.44
C ARG A 224 7.54 11.35 -5.35
N ASP A 225 6.24 11.18 -5.13
CA ASP A 225 5.16 11.74 -5.96
C ASP A 225 5.26 13.26 -6.00
N TYR A 226 5.59 13.88 -4.85
CA TYR A 226 5.77 15.33 -4.73
C TYR A 226 7.20 15.82 -4.96
N ASN A 227 8.09 14.94 -5.40
CA ASN A 227 9.49 15.24 -5.69
C ASN A 227 10.16 16.03 -4.56
N LEU A 228 9.89 15.65 -3.30
CA LEU A 228 10.30 16.41 -2.11
C LEU A 228 11.79 16.27 -1.81
N VAL A 229 12.44 15.20 -2.27
CA VAL A 229 13.85 14.94 -2.02
C VAL A 229 14.74 16.02 -2.67
N PRO A 230 14.64 16.34 -3.98
CA PRO A 230 15.36 17.48 -4.56
C PRO A 230 15.06 18.83 -3.91
N VAL A 231 13.82 19.05 -3.47
CA VAL A 231 13.41 20.27 -2.76
C VAL A 231 14.14 20.39 -1.42
N PHE A 232 14.18 19.30 -0.66
CA PHE A 232 14.89 19.22 0.63
C PHE A 232 16.39 19.45 0.46
N LEU A 233 16.99 18.86 -0.58
CA LEU A 233 18.41 19.03 -0.93
C LEU A 233 18.72 20.42 -1.55
N GLY A 234 17.70 21.28 -1.73
CA GLY A 234 17.87 22.64 -2.22
C GLY A 234 18.15 22.76 -3.73
N ARG A 235 17.99 21.69 -4.51
CA ARG A 235 18.20 21.69 -5.96
C ARG A 235 17.25 22.63 -6.69
N ASP A 236 16.00 22.73 -6.23
CA ASP A 236 15.00 23.67 -6.74
C ASP A 236 15.42 25.15 -6.72
N LYS A 237 16.28 25.53 -5.75
CA LYS A 237 16.82 26.91 -5.68
C LYS A 237 18.00 27.08 -6.63
N LYS A 238 18.90 26.10 -6.66
CA LYS A 238 20.06 26.08 -7.56
C LYS A 238 19.63 26.08 -9.03
N ASP A 239 18.62 25.29 -9.40
CA ASP A 239 18.12 25.22 -10.78
C ASP A 239 17.42 26.51 -11.20
N LYS A 240 16.63 27.13 -10.31
CA LYS A 240 16.03 28.46 -10.55
C LYS A 240 17.07 29.56 -10.68
N GLU A 241 18.15 29.49 -9.90
CA GLU A 241 19.26 30.44 -9.96
C GLU A 241 20.09 30.24 -11.23
N ARG A 242 20.30 28.98 -11.65
CA ARG A 242 21.00 28.59 -12.88
C ARG A 242 20.19 28.91 -14.14
N GLU A 243 18.86 28.77 -14.13
CA GLU A 243 17.97 29.29 -15.20
C GLU A 243 18.03 30.81 -15.29
N ARG A 244 18.12 31.50 -14.14
CA ARG A 244 18.19 32.97 -14.08
C ARG A 244 19.54 33.51 -14.57
N LEU A 245 20.62 32.77 -14.33
CA LEU A 245 21.98 33.11 -14.77
C LEU A 245 22.29 32.59 -16.19
N GLY A 246 21.62 31.54 -16.66
CA GLY A 246 21.81 30.91 -17.97
C GLY A 246 21.02 31.53 -19.13
N ALA A 247 20.16 32.52 -18.86
CA ALA A 247 19.42 33.25 -19.89
C ALA A 247 20.27 34.28 -20.68
N GLY A 248 21.59 34.27 -20.50
CA GLY A 248 22.49 35.10 -21.28
C GLY A 248 23.89 34.51 -21.30
N VAL A 249 24.17 33.61 -22.25
CA VAL A 249 25.37 33.55 -23.10
C VAL A 249 25.14 32.39 -24.07
N GLY A 250 24.90 32.73 -25.34
CA GLY A 250 25.11 31.80 -26.45
C GLY A 250 26.61 31.73 -26.77
N GLY A 251 27.13 30.54 -27.01
CA GLY A 251 28.52 30.35 -27.43
C GLY A 251 28.85 28.88 -27.66
N ALA A 252 29.14 28.56 -28.91
CA ALA A 252 29.51 27.24 -29.41
C ALA A 252 30.82 26.70 -28.79
N GLY A 253 30.92 25.38 -28.68
CA GLY A 253 32.17 24.70 -28.36
C GLY A 253 32.01 23.18 -28.38
N ALA A 254 32.53 22.56 -29.44
CA ALA A 254 32.56 21.11 -29.66
C ALA A 254 33.53 20.40 -28.70
N GLY A 255 33.20 19.15 -28.35
CA GLY A 255 34.09 18.24 -27.62
C GLY A 255 33.48 16.83 -27.55
N THR A 256 34.16 15.89 -28.21
CA THR A 256 33.76 14.51 -28.50
C THR A 256 34.08 13.49 -27.40
N ALA A 257 33.30 12.38 -27.43
CA ALA A 257 33.56 10.99 -26.97
C ALA A 257 32.92 10.54 -25.62
N PRO A 258 32.69 9.21 -25.43
CA PRO A 258 32.05 8.25 -26.32
C PRO A 258 30.84 7.55 -25.65
N SER A 259 30.03 6.90 -26.50
CA SER A 259 28.83 6.14 -26.14
C SER A 259 29.14 4.66 -25.99
N LEU A 260 28.60 3.97 -24.97
CA LEU A 260 28.31 2.53 -25.02
C LEU A 260 27.08 2.19 -24.14
N ALA A 261 26.03 1.70 -24.84
CA ALA A 261 24.93 0.78 -24.47
C ALA A 261 24.14 1.01 -23.16
N GLY A 262 22.80 1.04 -23.11
CA GLY A 262 21.77 0.60 -24.05
C GLY A 262 20.65 -0.11 -23.28
N GLY A 263 19.60 0.62 -22.90
CA GLY A 263 18.34 0.11 -22.35
C GLY A 263 17.28 1.22 -22.45
N PRO A 264 16.00 0.93 -22.75
CA PRO A 264 15.03 1.98 -23.05
C PRO A 264 14.59 2.64 -21.74
N THR A 265 15.33 3.67 -21.31
CA THR A 265 14.86 4.60 -20.30
C THR A 265 13.78 5.45 -20.96
N VAL A 266 12.52 5.13 -20.71
CA VAL A 266 11.42 6.07 -20.94
C VAL A 266 11.56 7.15 -19.87
N THR A 267 12.49 8.09 -20.11
CA THR A 267 12.50 9.36 -19.42
C THR A 267 11.25 10.11 -19.90
N VAL A 268 10.22 10.14 -19.06
CA VAL A 268 9.15 11.15 -19.22
C VAL A 268 9.72 12.49 -18.75
N SER A 269 10.67 13.01 -19.51
CA SER A 269 11.03 14.43 -19.46
C SER A 269 9.89 15.18 -20.15
N SER A 270 8.88 15.56 -19.37
CA SER A 270 7.87 16.52 -19.85
C SER A 270 8.48 17.93 -19.90
N SER A 271 9.38 18.16 -20.84
CA SER A 271 9.80 19.51 -21.24
C SER A 271 8.73 20.17 -22.12
N ALA A 272 7.47 20.11 -21.70
CA ALA A 272 6.46 20.98 -22.25
C ALA A 272 6.79 22.42 -21.80
N PRO A 273 6.75 23.43 -22.69
CA PRO A 273 6.94 24.81 -22.29
C PRO A 273 5.90 25.13 -21.21
N LYS A 274 6.38 25.46 -19.98
CA LYS A 274 5.52 25.75 -18.83
C LYS A 274 4.53 26.85 -19.23
N ARG A 275 3.28 26.44 -19.49
CA ARG A 275 2.18 27.36 -19.82
C ARG A 275 2.10 28.38 -18.69
N LYS A 276 2.12 29.67 -19.02
CA LYS A 276 1.99 30.72 -17.99
C LYS A 276 0.67 30.51 -17.25
N ILE A 277 0.76 30.09 -15.99
CA ILE A 277 -0.39 29.79 -15.17
C ILE A 277 -1.22 31.06 -15.01
N THR A 278 -2.47 31.04 -15.48
CA THR A 278 -3.39 32.18 -15.41
C THR A 278 -3.79 32.47 -13.95
N LYS A 279 -4.26 33.70 -13.66
CA LYS A 279 -4.75 34.05 -12.32
C LYS A 279 -5.89 33.11 -11.87
N GLU A 280 -6.79 32.78 -12.79
CA GLU A 280 -7.89 31.85 -12.55
C GLU A 280 -7.42 30.42 -12.25
N GLU A 281 -6.40 29.92 -12.96
CA GLU A 281 -5.78 28.62 -12.68
C GLU A 281 -5.18 28.56 -11.28
N LYS A 282 -4.50 29.62 -10.83
CA LYS A 282 -3.94 29.69 -9.47
C LYS A 282 -5.01 29.65 -8.39
N GLU A 283 -6.10 30.40 -8.58
CA GLU A 283 -7.23 30.41 -7.65
C GLU A 283 -7.95 29.05 -7.59
N LEU A 284 -8.13 28.38 -8.73
CA LEU A 284 -8.71 27.04 -8.77
C LEU A 284 -7.82 26.02 -8.06
N ARG A 285 -6.51 26.06 -8.31
CA ARG A 285 -5.54 25.16 -7.65
C ARG A 285 -5.50 25.37 -6.14
N ALA A 286 -5.68 26.61 -5.68
CA ALA A 286 -5.81 26.91 -4.25
C ALA A 286 -7.08 26.32 -3.63
N LYS A 287 -8.22 26.40 -4.35
CA LYS A 287 -9.49 25.80 -3.90
C LYS A 287 -9.43 24.27 -3.84
N LEU A 288 -8.71 23.65 -4.77
CA LEU A 288 -8.58 22.19 -4.86
C LEU A 288 -7.46 21.61 -3.98
N ARG A 289 -6.72 22.45 -3.23
CA ARG A 289 -5.56 22.03 -2.42
C ARG A 289 -5.89 20.92 -1.43
N ALA A 290 -7.10 20.90 -0.86
CA ALA A 290 -7.52 19.86 0.08
C ALA A 290 -7.53 18.46 -0.56
N LEU A 291 -7.82 18.35 -1.86
CA LEU A 291 -7.85 17.07 -2.58
C LEU A 291 -6.45 16.46 -2.72
N CYS A 292 -5.38 17.28 -2.67
CA CYS A 292 -4.01 16.78 -2.67
C CYS A 292 -3.69 15.92 -1.45
N GLN A 293 -4.51 15.94 -0.39
CA GLN A 293 -4.30 15.05 0.77
C GLN A 293 -4.73 13.60 0.49
N CYS A 294 -5.56 13.40 -0.55
CA CYS A 294 -6.25 12.15 -0.82
C CYS A 294 -5.99 11.59 -2.23
N MET A 295 -5.21 12.28 -3.05
CA MET A 295 -4.92 11.91 -4.44
C MET A 295 -3.41 11.86 -4.67
N ALA A 296 -2.94 10.90 -5.47
CA ALA A 296 -1.55 10.89 -5.92
C ALA A 296 -1.29 12.11 -6.82
N GLN A 297 -0.03 12.59 -6.88
CA GLN A 297 0.28 13.80 -7.65
C GLN A 297 -0.14 13.70 -9.12
N ARG A 298 0.16 12.57 -9.77
CA ARG A 298 -0.20 12.34 -11.17
C ARG A 298 -1.72 12.42 -11.39
N GLU A 299 -2.49 11.81 -10.51
CA GLU A 299 -3.96 11.81 -10.59
C GLU A 299 -4.52 13.21 -10.36
N PHE A 300 -3.95 13.96 -9.41
CA PHE A 300 -4.35 15.34 -9.15
C PHE A 300 -4.04 16.27 -10.32
N GLU A 301 -2.88 16.13 -10.94
CA GLU A 301 -2.50 16.90 -12.14
C GLU A 301 -3.41 16.59 -13.32
N GLU A 302 -3.69 15.30 -13.57
CA GLU A 302 -4.60 14.88 -14.63
C GLU A 302 -6.04 15.38 -14.37
N PHE A 303 -6.52 15.27 -13.14
CA PHE A 303 -7.82 15.82 -12.73
C PHE A 303 -7.89 17.32 -12.98
N PHE A 304 -6.86 18.07 -12.59
CA PHE A 304 -6.78 19.51 -12.78
C PHE A 304 -6.80 19.91 -14.26
N GLU A 305 -6.01 19.24 -15.10
CA GLU A 305 -5.99 19.47 -16.55
C GLU A 305 -7.34 19.11 -17.19
N ASN A 306 -7.97 18.02 -16.77
CA ASN A 306 -9.29 17.62 -17.23
C ASN A 306 -10.37 18.65 -16.88
N MET A 307 -10.36 19.23 -15.68
CA MET A 307 -11.27 20.30 -15.30
C MET A 307 -11.10 21.56 -16.18
N HIS A 308 -9.86 21.92 -16.50
CA HIS A 308 -9.59 23.03 -17.41
C HIS A 308 -10.09 22.76 -18.83
N LYS A 309 -9.81 21.55 -19.33
CA LYS A 309 -10.28 21.09 -20.63
C LYS A 309 -11.80 21.08 -20.70
N GLU A 310 -12.47 20.60 -19.66
CA GLU A 310 -13.93 20.62 -19.56
C GLU A 310 -14.48 22.05 -19.61
N ARG A 311 -13.91 22.98 -18.84
CA ARG A 311 -14.36 24.38 -18.84
C ARG A 311 -14.18 25.03 -20.22
N ALA A 312 -13.05 24.79 -20.88
CA ALA A 312 -12.77 25.27 -22.23
C ALA A 312 -13.77 24.68 -23.25
N LEU A 313 -14.03 23.37 -23.18
CA LEU A 313 -15.02 22.70 -24.03
C LEU A 313 -16.43 23.25 -23.80
N ARG A 314 -16.86 23.44 -22.55
CA ARG A 314 -18.16 24.06 -22.22
C ARG A 314 -18.29 25.47 -22.78
N ALA A 315 -17.22 26.27 -22.71
CA ALA A 315 -17.19 27.60 -23.31
C ALA A 315 -17.32 27.52 -24.84
N LYS A 316 -16.57 26.61 -25.48
CA LYS A 316 -16.63 26.41 -26.92
C LYS A 316 -18.00 25.91 -27.40
N VAL A 317 -18.63 25.00 -26.65
CA VAL A 317 -20.00 24.53 -26.94
C VAL A 317 -20.98 25.69 -26.89
N ARG A 318 -20.93 26.55 -25.86
CA ARG A 318 -21.81 27.73 -25.77
C ARG A 318 -21.59 28.72 -26.93
N GLU A 319 -20.33 28.90 -27.34
CA GLU A 319 -19.96 29.72 -28.50
C GLU A 319 -20.56 29.14 -29.79
N LEU A 320 -20.37 27.84 -30.05
CA LEU A 320 -20.91 27.17 -31.23
C LEU A 320 -22.45 27.17 -31.25
N GLN A 321 -23.10 26.98 -30.10
CA GLN A 321 -24.55 27.11 -29.98
C GLN A 321 -25.04 28.54 -30.25
N ARG A 322 -24.25 29.57 -29.90
CA ARG A 322 -24.55 30.96 -30.24
C ARG A 322 -24.45 31.18 -31.75
N TYR A 323 -23.42 30.65 -32.39
CA TYR A 323 -23.29 30.71 -33.85
C TYR A 323 -24.51 30.10 -34.53
N ARG A 324 -24.91 28.89 -34.12
CA ARG A 324 -26.09 28.21 -34.65
C ARG A 324 -27.38 29.03 -34.47
N ARG A 325 -27.59 29.64 -33.30
CA ARG A 325 -28.76 30.51 -33.04
C ARG A 325 -28.78 31.78 -33.89
N ASN A 326 -27.62 32.24 -34.37
CA ASN A 326 -27.52 33.41 -35.23
C ASN A 326 -27.38 33.03 -36.72
N GLY A 327 -27.71 31.79 -37.09
CA GLY A 327 -27.76 31.34 -38.48
C GLY A 327 -26.40 31.00 -39.08
N ILE A 328 -25.33 30.98 -38.30
CA ILE A 328 -24.00 30.57 -38.77
C ILE A 328 -23.96 29.05 -38.83
N THR A 329 -23.71 28.53 -40.02
CA THR A 329 -23.74 27.08 -40.26
C THR A 329 -22.37 26.50 -40.53
N ARG A 330 -21.38 27.34 -40.86
CA ARG A 330 -20.00 26.96 -41.12
C ARG A 330 -19.02 27.71 -40.20
N LEU A 331 -17.87 27.11 -39.91
CA LEU A 331 -16.88 27.67 -38.98
C LEU A 331 -16.10 28.86 -39.56
N ASP A 332 -15.89 28.89 -40.87
CA ASP A 332 -15.23 29.98 -41.60
C ASP A 332 -16.01 31.31 -41.47
N GLU A 333 -17.34 31.26 -41.45
CA GLU A 333 -18.24 32.40 -41.23
C GLU A 333 -18.13 33.01 -39.82
N SER A 334 -17.59 32.28 -38.84
CA SER A 334 -17.57 32.70 -37.43
C SER A 334 -16.66 33.90 -37.16
N ALA A 335 -15.57 34.03 -37.91
CA ALA A 335 -14.59 35.12 -37.73
C ALA A 335 -15.18 36.50 -38.07
N GLU A 336 -15.92 36.58 -39.17
CA GLU A 336 -16.60 37.80 -39.61
C GLU A 336 -17.71 38.19 -38.64
N TYR A 337 -18.46 37.20 -38.13
CA TYR A 337 -19.49 37.41 -37.11
C TYR A 337 -18.92 37.96 -35.80
N GLU A 338 -17.85 37.37 -35.25
CA GLU A 338 -17.24 37.87 -34.02
C GLU A 338 -16.62 39.26 -34.22
N ALA A 339 -16.01 39.54 -35.38
CA ALA A 339 -15.52 40.89 -35.69
C ALA A 339 -16.66 41.93 -35.73
N ALA A 340 -17.78 41.60 -36.37
CA ALA A 340 -18.95 42.45 -36.43
C ALA A 340 -19.60 42.65 -35.05
N ARG A 341 -19.68 41.57 -34.24
CA ARG A 341 -20.18 41.60 -32.87
C ARG A 341 -19.30 42.46 -31.97
N HIS A 342 -17.99 42.28 -32.00
CA HIS A 342 -17.05 43.06 -31.20
C HIS A 342 -17.12 44.55 -31.57
N LYS A 343 -17.24 44.88 -32.87
CA LYS A 343 -17.47 46.26 -33.34
C LYS A 343 -18.77 46.86 -32.81
N ARG A 344 -19.83 46.05 -32.67
CA ARG A 344 -21.13 46.46 -32.09
C ARG A 344 -21.04 46.68 -30.58
N GLU A 345 -20.40 45.77 -29.84
CA GLU A 345 -20.19 45.90 -28.39
C GLU A 345 -19.32 47.13 -28.07
N LYS A 346 -18.21 47.34 -28.78
CA LYS A 346 -17.35 48.53 -28.61
C LYS A 346 -18.08 49.85 -28.88
N ARG A 347 -18.98 49.88 -29.88
CA ARG A 347 -19.86 51.04 -30.14
C ARG A 347 -20.86 51.27 -29.02
N LYS A 348 -21.40 50.20 -28.42
CA LYS A 348 -22.34 50.28 -27.29
C LYS A 348 -21.64 50.78 -26.02
N GLU A 349 -20.43 50.30 -25.75
CA GLU A 349 -19.60 50.73 -24.62
C GLU A 349 -19.18 52.20 -24.74
N ASN A 350 -18.75 52.64 -25.93
CA ASN A 350 -18.44 54.04 -26.20
C ASN A 350 -19.67 54.95 -26.04
N LYS A 351 -20.88 54.45 -26.35
CA LYS A 351 -22.14 55.19 -26.17
C LYS A 351 -22.55 55.28 -24.69
N SER A 352 -22.31 54.24 -23.88
CA SER A 352 -22.56 54.30 -22.44
C SER A 352 -21.60 55.24 -21.71
N VAL A 353 -20.33 55.29 -22.11
CA VAL A 353 -19.34 56.23 -21.54
C VAL A 353 -19.66 57.69 -21.90
N ALA A 354 -20.20 57.94 -23.10
CA ALA A 354 -20.66 59.27 -23.50
C ALA A 354 -21.92 59.74 -22.75
N GLY A 355 -22.78 58.81 -22.32
CA GLY A 355 -23.98 59.10 -21.52
C GLY A 355 -23.67 59.53 -20.08
N SER A 356 -22.62 58.97 -19.47
CA SER A 356 -22.22 59.31 -18.10
C SER A 356 -21.53 60.67 -17.95
N LYS A 357 -21.17 61.35 -19.04
CA LYS A 357 -20.51 62.68 -19.02
C LYS A 357 -21.48 63.87 -19.12
N ARG A 358 -22.80 63.64 -19.19
CA ARG A 358 -23.82 64.69 -19.40
C ARG A 358 -24.73 64.98 -18.20
N GLY A 359 -24.42 64.47 -17.01
CA GLY A 359 -25.18 64.74 -15.78
C GLY A 359 -24.31 65.26 -14.65
N SER A 360 -23.85 66.51 -14.75
CA SER A 360 -23.25 67.22 -13.61
C SER A 360 -23.41 68.73 -13.78
N SER A 361 -24.61 69.24 -13.49
CA SER A 361 -24.81 70.66 -13.12
C SER A 361 -26.16 70.87 -12.43
N GLY A 362 -26.10 71.29 -11.15
CA GLY A 362 -27.19 71.88 -10.34
C GLY A 362 -28.07 70.84 -9.62
N GLY A 363 -28.32 70.86 -8.30
CA GLY A 363 -28.12 71.86 -7.24
C GLY A 363 -29.39 71.91 -6.36
N GLY A 364 -29.26 71.88 -5.03
CA GLY A 364 -30.34 72.12 -4.04
C GLY A 364 -31.04 70.84 -3.52
N VAL A 365 -30.81 70.31 -2.31
CA VAL A 365 -31.02 70.78 -0.91
C VAL A 365 -32.48 70.62 -0.41
N GLY A 366 -32.62 69.87 0.70
CA GLY A 366 -33.76 69.85 1.65
C GLY A 366 -34.91 68.92 1.27
N GLY A 367 -35.49 68.07 2.12
CA GLY A 367 -35.47 67.96 3.59
C GLY A 367 -36.90 67.76 4.09
N GLY A 368 -37.14 66.72 4.90
CA GLY A 368 -38.21 66.71 5.91
C GLY A 368 -39.54 66.01 5.58
N GLY A 369 -39.79 64.90 6.30
CA GLY A 369 -40.90 64.81 7.26
C GLY A 369 -42.30 64.42 6.78
N GLY A 370 -42.97 63.56 7.57
CA GLY A 370 -44.40 63.72 7.80
C GLY A 370 -45.27 62.45 7.70
N ALA A 371 -45.73 61.98 8.85
CA ALA A 371 -46.61 60.85 9.10
C ALA A 371 -48.08 61.00 8.65
N GLY A 372 -48.78 59.86 8.67
CA GLY A 372 -50.23 59.71 8.95
C GLY A 372 -51.14 59.78 7.73
N GLY A 373 -52.18 58.97 7.55
CA GLY A 373 -52.83 57.94 8.36
C GLY A 373 -54.26 57.74 7.82
N GLY A 374 -54.79 56.51 7.90
CA GLY A 374 -56.23 56.24 8.08
C GLY A 374 -57.14 55.99 6.87
N GLY A 375 -57.59 54.73 6.75
CA GLY A 375 -58.95 54.25 6.38
C GLY A 375 -59.47 54.51 4.97
N GLY A 376 -60.19 53.62 4.27
CA GLY A 376 -60.75 52.30 4.55
C GLY A 376 -61.86 52.02 3.50
N GLY A 377 -62.07 50.74 3.14
CA GLY A 377 -63.40 50.22 2.75
C GLY A 377 -63.70 49.91 1.26
N GLY A 378 -63.99 48.63 1.00
CA GLY A 378 -64.85 48.08 -0.09
C GLY A 378 -64.16 47.87 -1.45
N GLY A 379 -63.94 46.66 -1.99
CA GLY A 379 -64.89 45.57 -2.27
C GLY A 379 -65.53 45.82 -3.66
N SER A 380 -65.53 44.98 -4.69
CA SER A 380 -65.27 43.56 -4.95
C SER A 380 -65.03 43.47 -6.49
N GLY A 381 -64.14 42.64 -7.04
CA GLY A 381 -64.36 41.23 -7.32
C GLY A 381 -64.37 40.97 -8.84
N GLY A 382 -63.61 39.98 -9.31
CA GLY A 382 -63.80 39.40 -10.65
C GLY A 382 -62.54 38.89 -11.36
N GLY A 383 -62.31 37.58 -11.27
CA GLY A 383 -61.77 36.77 -12.39
C GLY A 383 -60.27 36.57 -12.48
N MET A 384 -59.77 35.47 -11.90
CA MET A 384 -58.46 34.89 -12.24
C MET A 384 -58.66 33.50 -12.85
N GLY A 385 -58.26 33.37 -14.11
CA GLY A 385 -57.69 32.16 -14.67
C GLY A 385 -56.56 32.57 -15.59
N PRO A 386 -55.40 31.91 -15.57
CA PRO A 386 -54.48 32.01 -16.70
C PRO A 386 -54.04 30.63 -17.21
N GLY A 387 -54.09 30.47 -18.53
CA GLY A 387 -53.31 29.49 -19.28
C GLY A 387 -52.35 30.22 -20.22
N GLY A 388 -51.06 29.90 -20.08
CA GLY A 388 -49.92 29.97 -21.03
C GLY A 388 -49.76 31.22 -21.92
N GLY A 389 -48.60 31.86 -22.04
CA GLY A 389 -47.26 31.55 -21.57
C GLY A 389 -46.25 32.37 -22.39
N ALA A 390 -45.16 32.76 -21.71
CA ALA A 390 -43.81 33.03 -22.22
C ALA A 390 -43.22 34.37 -21.73
N GLY A 391 -42.29 34.24 -20.77
CA GLY A 391 -41.06 35.04 -20.72
C GLY A 391 -41.12 36.34 -19.93
N ILE A 392 -40.63 36.31 -18.68
CA ILE A 392 -39.46 37.10 -18.24
C ILE A 392 -39.18 36.82 -16.74
N ALA A 393 -37.88 36.66 -16.44
CA ALA A 393 -37.22 36.76 -15.13
C ALA A 393 -37.71 35.86 -13.98
N ILE A 394 -36.98 34.75 -13.76
CA ILE A 394 -36.95 34.06 -12.46
C ILE A 394 -35.54 34.20 -11.91
N LYS A 395 -35.48 34.67 -10.66
CA LYS A 395 -34.33 34.66 -9.74
C LYS A 395 -33.58 33.33 -9.82
N GLU A 396 -32.25 33.38 -9.72
CA GLU A 396 -31.51 32.23 -9.22
C GLU A 396 -31.94 32.00 -7.77
N GLU A 397 -32.83 31.03 -7.57
CA GLU A 397 -32.99 30.38 -6.28
C GLU A 397 -31.94 29.27 -6.18
N GLY A 398 -31.21 29.28 -5.07
CA GLY A 398 -30.24 28.26 -4.73
C GLY A 398 -30.86 26.88 -4.86
N LYS A 399 -30.10 25.96 -5.44
CA LYS A 399 -30.39 24.54 -5.34
C LYS A 399 -29.97 24.10 -3.93
N ASP A 400 -30.74 24.56 -2.96
CA ASP A 400 -30.54 24.26 -1.56
C ASP A 400 -30.99 22.81 -1.33
N GLY A 401 -30.01 21.93 -1.12
CA GLY A 401 -30.19 20.84 -0.17
C GLY A 401 -31.06 19.65 -0.52
N GLU A 402 -30.72 18.87 -1.56
CA GLU A 402 -31.35 17.54 -1.76
C GLU A 402 -31.18 16.61 -0.54
N PHE A 403 -30.18 16.90 0.31
CA PHE A 403 -29.92 16.20 1.57
C PHE A 403 -29.62 17.14 2.74
N SER A 404 -30.02 18.43 2.71
CA SER A 404 -29.58 19.39 3.73
C SER A 404 -29.94 19.03 5.17
N ALA A 405 -30.96 18.20 5.38
CA ALA A 405 -31.30 17.67 6.71
C ALA A 405 -30.26 16.68 7.27
N ILE A 406 -29.46 16.03 6.42
CA ILE A 406 -28.52 14.97 6.82
C ILE A 406 -27.08 15.16 6.32
N GLU A 407 -26.82 16.11 5.40
CA GLU A 407 -25.52 16.27 4.72
C GLU A 407 -24.35 16.63 5.66
N ASN A 408 -24.65 17.31 6.76
CA ASN A 408 -23.67 17.73 7.76
C ASN A 408 -23.60 16.78 8.98
N LEU A 409 -24.33 15.66 8.95
CA LEU A 409 -24.36 14.70 10.07
C LEU A 409 -23.28 13.62 9.90
N THR A 410 -22.67 13.21 11.01
CA THR A 410 -21.62 12.19 11.04
C THR A 410 -22.07 10.89 10.36
N GLY A 411 -21.24 10.37 9.44
CA GLY A 411 -21.49 9.15 8.70
C GLY A 411 -22.24 9.35 7.38
N PHE A 412 -22.58 10.58 6.98
CA PHE A 412 -23.25 10.88 5.71
C PHE A 412 -22.41 10.44 4.51
N GLU A 413 -21.11 10.66 4.58
CA GLU A 413 -20.09 10.29 3.61
C GLU A 413 -19.94 8.77 3.40
N LEU A 414 -20.41 7.96 4.36
CA LEU A 414 -20.35 6.49 4.31
C LEU A 414 -21.60 5.86 3.66
N LEU A 415 -22.60 6.67 3.32
CA LEU A 415 -23.84 6.20 2.69
C LEU A 415 -23.73 6.21 1.17
N SER A 416 -24.27 5.19 0.52
CA SER A 416 -24.58 5.27 -0.92
C SER A 416 -25.72 6.25 -1.20
N ASP A 417 -25.86 6.74 -2.43
CA ASP A 417 -26.91 7.72 -2.76
C ASP A 417 -28.33 7.17 -2.50
N ARG A 418 -28.55 5.87 -2.69
CA ARG A 418 -29.81 5.20 -2.33
C ARG A 418 -30.06 5.21 -0.82
N GLU A 419 -29.01 5.04 -0.03
CA GLU A 419 -29.10 5.09 1.43
C GLU A 419 -29.28 6.51 1.97
N LYS A 420 -28.69 7.52 1.31
CA LYS A 420 -28.94 8.93 1.63
C LYS A 420 -30.42 9.28 1.41
N VAL A 421 -31.01 8.85 0.30
CA VAL A 421 -32.45 9.00 0.02
C VAL A 421 -33.29 8.30 1.09
N LEU A 422 -32.92 7.06 1.47
CA LEU A 422 -33.62 6.33 2.53
C LEU A 422 -33.55 7.08 3.86
N CYS A 423 -32.35 7.47 4.30
CA CYS A 423 -32.13 8.19 5.57
C CYS A 423 -32.93 9.50 5.63
N ASN A 424 -32.91 10.27 4.55
CA ASN A 424 -33.67 11.50 4.42
C ASN A 424 -35.18 11.23 4.52
N SER A 425 -35.69 10.19 3.83
CA SER A 425 -37.12 9.82 3.86
C SER A 425 -37.59 9.22 5.20
N LEU A 426 -36.67 8.64 5.98
CA LEU A 426 -36.93 8.07 7.30
C LEU A 426 -36.67 9.08 8.43
N ASN A 427 -36.18 10.28 8.09
CA ASN A 427 -35.71 11.27 9.04
C ASN A 427 -34.71 10.67 10.06
N LEU A 428 -33.88 9.75 9.59
CA LEU A 428 -32.92 8.99 10.39
C LEU A 428 -31.51 9.48 10.08
N SER A 429 -30.72 9.81 11.12
CA SER A 429 -29.35 10.27 10.88
C SER A 429 -28.47 9.16 10.29
N PRO A 430 -27.49 9.49 9.44
CA PRO A 430 -26.57 8.52 8.83
C PRO A 430 -25.92 7.58 9.84
N ALA A 431 -25.37 8.10 10.94
CA ALA A 431 -24.80 7.28 12.01
C ALA A 431 -25.80 6.28 12.63
N ARG A 432 -27.06 6.69 12.85
CA ARG A 432 -28.10 5.81 13.39
C ARG A 432 -28.48 4.73 12.40
N TYR A 433 -28.61 5.07 11.11
CA TYR A 433 -28.85 4.10 10.05
C TYR A 433 -27.70 3.09 9.95
N LEU A 434 -26.45 3.54 9.92
CA LEU A 434 -25.29 2.66 9.85
C LEU A 434 -25.22 1.68 11.03
N THR A 435 -25.53 2.15 12.24
CA THR A 435 -25.64 1.31 13.44
C THR A 435 -26.68 0.20 13.25
N VAL A 436 -27.89 0.56 12.79
CA VAL A 436 -28.98 -0.39 12.55
C VAL A 436 -28.65 -1.35 11.42
N LYS A 437 -28.09 -0.87 10.31
CA LYS A 437 -27.61 -1.68 9.18
C LYS A 437 -26.59 -2.72 9.65
N THR A 438 -25.64 -2.31 10.48
CA THR A 438 -24.59 -3.17 11.00
C THR A 438 -25.16 -4.28 11.86
N ILE A 439 -26.10 -3.96 12.77
CA ILE A 439 -26.75 -4.95 13.64
C ILE A 439 -27.56 -5.95 12.80
N ILE A 440 -28.37 -5.47 11.85
CA ILE A 440 -29.22 -6.33 11.01
C ILE A 440 -28.38 -7.29 10.15
N ILE A 441 -27.31 -6.80 9.52
CA ILE A 441 -26.44 -7.62 8.67
C ILE A 441 -25.69 -8.64 9.54
N LYS A 442 -25.16 -8.23 10.69
CA LYS A 442 -24.47 -9.13 11.63
C LYS A 442 -25.39 -10.25 12.10
N ASP A 443 -26.61 -9.92 12.53
CA ASP A 443 -27.60 -10.92 12.98
C ASP A 443 -27.99 -11.89 11.85
N HIS A 444 -28.14 -11.38 10.62
CA HIS A 444 -28.45 -12.23 9.46
C HIS A 444 -27.31 -13.21 9.14
N LEU A 445 -26.06 -12.75 9.20
CA LEU A 445 -24.89 -13.60 8.99
C LEU A 445 -24.74 -14.68 10.08
N GLN A 446 -24.94 -14.31 11.35
CA GLN A 446 -24.91 -15.25 12.48
C GLN A 446 -25.98 -16.34 12.34
N LYS A 447 -27.21 -15.98 11.95
CA LYS A 447 -28.28 -16.95 11.70
C LYS A 447 -27.95 -17.92 10.58
N ARG A 448 -27.32 -17.46 9.48
CA ARG A 448 -26.87 -18.34 8.39
C ARG A 448 -25.81 -19.36 8.82
N GLN A 449 -25.07 -19.07 9.88
CA GLN A 449 -24.07 -19.95 10.47
C GLN A 449 -24.64 -20.86 11.58
N GLY A 450 -25.97 -20.85 11.79
CA GLY A 450 -26.61 -21.64 12.85
C GLY A 450 -26.43 -21.05 14.27
N ILE A 451 -25.92 -19.83 14.38
CA ILE A 451 -25.66 -19.18 15.67
C ILE A 451 -26.90 -18.36 16.08
N PRO A 452 -27.45 -18.55 17.30
CA PRO A 452 -28.57 -17.74 17.78
C PRO A 452 -28.20 -16.26 17.89
N ALA A 453 -28.80 -15.41 17.04
CA ALA A 453 -28.62 -13.95 17.10
C ALA A 453 -29.42 -13.33 18.26
N LYS A 454 -28.74 -12.65 19.19
CA LYS A 454 -29.34 -11.96 20.36
C LYS A 454 -29.03 -10.45 20.40
N SER A 455 -28.68 -9.82 19.28
CA SER A 455 -28.33 -8.39 19.30
C SER A 455 -29.51 -7.53 19.73
N ARG A 456 -29.27 -6.65 20.70
CA ARG A 456 -30.28 -5.69 21.18
C ARG A 456 -30.41 -4.55 20.17
N MET A 457 -31.60 -4.39 19.59
CA MET A 457 -31.88 -3.27 18.70
C MET A 457 -31.89 -1.93 19.46
N PRO A 458 -31.45 -0.82 18.85
CA PRO A 458 -31.53 0.49 19.47
C PRO A 458 -32.97 0.91 19.79
N SER A 459 -33.19 1.59 20.92
CA SER A 459 -34.53 1.97 21.41
C SER A 459 -35.29 2.95 20.50
N TYR A 460 -34.56 3.73 19.70
CA TYR A 460 -35.16 4.65 18.72
C TYR A 460 -35.71 3.95 17.48
N LEU A 461 -35.48 2.64 17.33
CA LEU A 461 -35.94 1.88 16.16
C LEU A 461 -37.29 1.24 16.44
N ASP A 462 -38.36 1.90 16.00
CA ASP A 462 -39.70 1.33 16.05
C ASP A 462 -39.90 0.20 15.01
N LYS A 463 -41.06 -0.47 15.08
CA LYS A 463 -41.40 -1.58 14.18
C LYS A 463 -41.48 -1.15 12.71
N VAL A 464 -41.86 0.09 12.43
CA VAL A 464 -42.07 0.62 11.07
C VAL A 464 -40.72 0.92 10.42
N LEU A 465 -39.85 1.66 11.11
CA LEU A 465 -38.48 1.95 10.71
C LEU A 465 -37.69 0.66 10.50
N LYS A 466 -37.79 -0.30 11.44
CA LYS A 466 -37.15 -1.61 11.30
C LYS A 466 -37.60 -2.34 10.03
N LYS A 467 -38.91 -2.37 9.74
CA LYS A 467 -39.45 -3.03 8.55
C LYS A 467 -38.98 -2.36 7.26
N ARG A 468 -38.96 -1.02 7.20
CA ARG A 468 -38.50 -0.27 6.01
C ARG A 468 -37.02 -0.50 5.73
N ILE A 469 -36.17 -0.49 6.76
CA ILE A 469 -34.73 -0.76 6.61
C ILE A 469 -34.49 -2.21 6.18
N LEU A 470 -35.21 -3.16 6.77
CA LEU A 470 -35.09 -4.58 6.39
C LEU A 470 -35.51 -4.81 4.93
N SER A 471 -36.61 -4.20 4.47
CA SER A 471 -37.06 -4.26 3.07
C SER A 471 -35.99 -3.71 2.14
N PHE A 472 -35.46 -2.53 2.46
CA PHE A 472 -34.41 -1.90 1.67
C PHE A 472 -33.15 -2.76 1.55
N LEU A 473 -32.68 -3.33 2.67
CA LEU A 473 -31.49 -4.20 2.67
C LEU A 473 -31.74 -5.49 1.87
N THR A 474 -32.97 -6.01 1.90
CA THR A 474 -33.36 -7.18 1.11
C THR A 474 -33.41 -6.86 -0.38
N GLU A 475 -34.08 -5.77 -0.77
CA GLU A 475 -34.18 -5.31 -2.17
C GLU A 475 -32.83 -4.91 -2.75
N SER A 476 -31.93 -4.38 -1.90
CA SER A 476 -30.57 -4.02 -2.27
C SER A 476 -29.60 -5.21 -2.23
N GLY A 477 -30.07 -6.43 -1.93
CA GLY A 477 -29.28 -7.66 -1.97
C GLY A 477 -28.30 -7.87 -0.81
N TRP A 478 -28.39 -7.09 0.28
CA TRP A 478 -27.52 -7.23 1.45
C TRP A 478 -27.91 -8.41 2.35
N ILE A 479 -29.18 -8.82 2.32
CA ILE A 479 -29.72 -9.95 3.09
C ILE A 479 -30.73 -10.73 2.23
N SER A 480 -30.82 -12.05 2.43
CA SER A 480 -31.77 -12.90 1.70
C SER A 480 -33.18 -12.84 2.29
N ARG A 481 -34.22 -13.04 1.46
CA ARG A 481 -35.62 -13.20 1.91
C ARG A 481 -35.83 -14.46 2.75
N ASP A 482 -35.00 -15.48 2.55
CA ASP A 482 -35.20 -16.82 3.11
C ASP A 482 -34.31 -17.03 4.34
N ALA A 483 -34.73 -16.45 5.46
CA ALA A 483 -34.22 -16.81 6.79
C ALA A 483 -35.34 -16.69 7.84
N SER A 484 -36.50 -17.27 7.53
CA SER A 484 -37.55 -17.56 8.51
C SER A 484 -37.25 -18.87 9.22
#